data_AF-A0A8H6HCY2-F1
#
_entry.id   AF-A0A8H6HCY2-F1
#
_cell.length_a   1.000
_cell.length_b   1.000
_cell.length_c   1.000
_cell.angle_alpha   90.00
_cell.angle_beta   90.00
_cell.angle_gamma   90.00
#
_symmetry.space_group_name_H-M   'P 1'
#
loop_
_entity.id
_entity.type
_entity.pdbx_description
1 polymer ?
#
loop_
_entity_poly.entity_id
_entity_poly.type
_entity_poly.pdbx_seq_one_letter_code
_entity_poly.pdbx_strand_id
1 'polypeptide(L)' 'IERKRKTWKKGVYGFFKDPVIEYIDGRLSHKFGCIRGNMCGRPSKFIRRFQDTGDATSTGNMREHVKKCFSIEVL' A
#
# COMPACT_ATOMS: atom_id res chain seq x y z
N ILE A 1 -10.04 2.60 9.16
CA ILE A 1 -9.64 1.72 8.02
C ILE A 1 -10.86 1.06 7.36
N GLU A 2 -11.77 0.45 8.11
CA GLU A 2 -12.87 -0.39 7.58
C GLU A 2 -13.76 0.26 6.51
N ARG A 3 -14.14 1.54 6.66
CA ARG A 3 -14.91 2.25 5.62
C ARG A 3 -14.14 2.40 4.31
N LYS A 4 -12.82 2.62 4.35
CA LYS A 4 -11.97 2.69 3.15
C LYS A 4 -11.73 1.31 2.54
N ARG A 5 -11.66 0.24 3.33
CA ARG A 5 -11.54 -1.14 2.80
C ARG A 5 -12.67 -1.48 1.82
N LYS A 6 -13.90 -1.04 2.09
CA LYS A 6 -15.04 -1.24 1.17
C LYS A 6 -14.83 -0.63 -0.22
N THR A 7 -13.95 0.36 -0.33
CA THR A 7 -13.61 1.03 -1.60
C THR A 7 -12.40 0.40 -2.31
N TRP A 8 -11.67 -0.50 -1.64
CA TRP A 8 -10.50 -1.18 -2.20
C TRP A 8 -10.93 -2.35 -3.09
N LYS A 9 -11.63 -2.03 -4.17
CA LYS A 9 -12.09 -3.01 -5.18
C LYS A 9 -10.98 -3.42 -6.15
N LYS A 10 -9.81 -2.76 -6.10
CA LYS A 10 -8.69 -3.01 -7.00
C LYS A 10 -7.88 -4.21 -6.51
N GLY A 11 -7.55 -5.15 -7.41
CA GLY A 11 -6.78 -6.36 -7.10
C GLY A 11 -5.39 -6.08 -6.48
N VAL A 12 -4.85 -4.87 -6.66
CA VAL A 12 -3.55 -4.45 -6.12
C VAL A 12 -3.46 -4.58 -4.59
N TYR A 13 -4.57 -4.42 -3.87
CA TYR A 13 -4.55 -4.51 -2.40
C TYR A 13 -4.29 -5.94 -1.89
N GLY A 14 -4.55 -6.98 -2.69
CA GLY A 14 -4.29 -8.38 -2.31
C GLY A 14 -2.82 -8.75 -2.19
N PHE A 15 -1.91 -7.90 -2.71
CA PHE A 15 -0.46 -8.08 -2.59
C PHE A 15 0.12 -7.50 -1.31
N PHE A 16 -0.74 -6.94 -0.44
CA PHE A 16 -0.34 -6.30 0.80
C PHE A 16 -1.08 -6.90 1.99
N LYS A 17 -0.40 -6.92 3.12
CA LYS A 17 -0.99 -7.20 4.43
C LYS A 17 -1.98 -6.09 4.78
N ASP A 18 -2.82 -6.39 5.75
CA ASP A 18 -3.72 -5.41 6.31
C ASP A 18 -2.93 -4.18 6.82
N PRO A 19 -3.28 -2.96 6.37
CA PRO A 19 -2.46 -1.80 6.69
C PRO A 19 -2.61 -1.36 8.14
N VAL A 20 -1.49 -0.93 8.69
CA VAL A 20 -1.42 -0.33 10.02
C VAL A 20 -1.56 1.19 9.88
N ILE A 21 -2.26 1.82 10.82
CA ILE A 21 -2.32 3.27 10.92
C ILE A 21 -1.03 3.76 11.58
N GLU A 22 -0.37 4.73 10.96
CA GLU A 22 0.80 5.42 11.54
C GLU A 22 0.63 6.94 11.44
N TYR A 23 1.17 7.66 12.42
CA TYR A 23 1.26 9.11 12.39
C TYR A 23 2.72 9.51 12.24
N ILE A 24 3.02 10.35 11.25
CA ILE A 24 4.38 10.83 10.98
C ILE A 24 4.29 12.35 10.90
N ASP A 25 5.00 13.04 11.78
CA ASP A 25 4.94 14.51 11.87
C ASP A 25 3.49 15.04 11.94
N GLY A 26 2.65 14.37 12.73
CA GLY A 26 1.23 14.70 12.89
C GLY A 26 0.32 14.29 11.72
N ARG A 27 0.88 13.72 10.64
CA ARG A 27 0.12 13.32 9.44
C ARG A 27 -0.30 11.86 9.51
N LEU A 28 -1.61 11.62 9.29
CA LEU A 28 -2.18 10.28 9.23
C LEU A 28 -1.73 9.54 7.97
N SER A 29 -1.19 8.34 8.14
CA SER A 29 -0.74 7.48 7.06
C SER A 29 -1.17 6.03 7.25
N HIS A 30 -1.33 5.32 6.13
CA HIS A 30 -1.53 3.88 6.11
C HIS A 30 -0.25 3.19 5.64
N LYS A 31 0.21 2.23 6.45
CA LYS A 31 1.38 1.42 6.18
C LYS A 31 0.97 0.05 5.64
N PHE A 32 1.15 -0.16 4.34
CA PHE A 32 0.84 -1.41 3.66
C PHE A 32 2.09 -2.29 3.61
N GLY A 33 2.14 -3.35 4.42
CA GLY A 33 3.25 -4.32 4.36
C GLY A 33 3.15 -5.23 3.14
N CYS A 34 4.25 -5.51 2.46
CA CYS A 34 4.26 -6.48 1.35
C CYS A 34 4.02 -7.91 1.88
N ILE A 35 3.19 -8.71 1.21
CA ILE A 35 2.98 -10.11 1.62
C ILE A 35 4.24 -10.98 1.46
N ARG A 36 5.14 -10.63 0.53
CA ARG A 36 6.44 -11.32 0.37
C ARG A 36 7.38 -11.12 1.56
N GLY A 37 7.08 -10.20 2.48
CA GLY A 37 7.84 -10.00 3.71
C GLY A 37 9.34 -9.81 3.44
N ASN A 38 10.17 -10.73 3.93
CA ASN A 38 11.63 -10.67 3.75
C ASN A 38 12.11 -10.93 2.32
N MET A 39 11.31 -11.60 1.48
CA MET A 39 11.62 -11.78 0.05
C MET A 39 11.29 -10.54 -0.78
N CYS A 40 10.70 -9.51 -0.16
CA CYS A 40 10.51 -8.23 -0.81
C CYS A 40 11.86 -7.52 -0.97
N GLY A 41 12.28 -7.29 -2.20
CA GLY A 41 13.53 -6.57 -2.51
C GLY A 41 13.52 -5.07 -2.15
N ARG A 42 12.43 -4.54 -1.59
CA ARG A 42 12.37 -3.15 -1.13
C ARG A 42 12.92 -3.06 0.29
N PRO A 43 13.83 -2.12 0.62
CA PRO A 43 14.42 -2.01 1.95
C PRO A 43 13.38 -1.81 3.05
N SER A 44 12.36 -0.99 2.80
CA SER A 44 11.28 -0.77 3.76
C SER A 44 10.32 -1.95 3.86
N LYS A 45 10.18 -2.80 2.83
CA LYS A 45 9.19 -3.92 2.75
C LYS A 45 7.73 -3.48 2.91
N PHE A 46 7.46 -2.18 2.92
CA PHE A 46 6.12 -1.59 2.99
C PHE A 46 5.96 -0.40 2.05
N ILE A 47 4.70 -0.08 1.72
CA ILE A 47 4.28 1.13 1.03
C ILE A 47 3.54 2.01 2.03
N ARG A 48 3.89 3.29 2.06
CA ARG A 48 3.27 4.29 2.92
C ARG A 48 2.33 5.17 2.11
N ARG A 49 1.14 5.44 2.66
CA ARG A 49 0.09 6.22 1.99
C ARG A 49 -0.51 7.24 2.95
N PHE A 50 -0.09 8.48 2.81
CA PHE A 50 -0.68 9.61 3.55
C PHE A 50 -2.16 9.78 3.18
N GLN A 51 -2.97 10.06 4.20
CA GLN A 51 -4.42 10.17 4.08
C GLN A 51 -4.89 11.63 3.96
N ASP A 52 -4.00 12.59 4.25
CA ASP A 52 -4.27 14.03 4.15
C ASP A 52 -4.15 14.59 2.72
N THR A 53 -3.58 13.83 1.78
CA THR A 53 -3.35 14.27 0.40
C THR A 53 -4.52 13.91 -0.51
N GLY A 54 -4.81 14.73 -1.53
CA GLY A 54 -5.81 14.43 -2.57
C GLY A 54 -5.57 13.09 -3.28
N ASP A 55 -4.32 12.64 -3.33
CA ASP A 55 -3.93 11.33 -3.83
C ASP A 55 -4.35 10.16 -2.94
N ALA A 56 -4.98 10.34 -1.77
CA ALA A 56 -5.24 9.27 -0.78
C ALA A 56 -6.00 8.03 -1.33
N THR A 57 -6.55 8.11 -2.54
CA THR A 57 -7.20 7.01 -3.28
C THR A 57 -6.34 6.41 -4.41
N SER A 58 -5.27 7.10 -4.82
CA SER A 58 -4.32 6.67 -5.87
C SER A 58 -3.59 5.38 -5.48
N THR A 59 -3.49 4.44 -6.42
CA THR A 59 -2.81 3.15 -6.24
C THR A 59 -1.53 3.01 -7.06
N GLY A 60 -1.05 4.08 -7.70
CA GLY A 60 0.10 4.03 -8.61
C GLY A 60 1.36 3.46 -7.95
N ASN A 61 1.70 3.94 -6.75
CA ASN A 61 2.86 3.44 -5.99
C ASN A 61 2.72 1.96 -5.59
N MET A 62 1.50 1.51 -5.28
CA MET A 62 1.22 0.10 -4.97
C MET A 62 1.34 -0.76 -6.22
N ARG A 63 0.85 -0.30 -7.38
CA ARG A 63 0.97 -1.01 -8.66
C ARG A 63 2.41 -1.13 -9.11
N GLU A 64 3.18 -0.05 -9.04
CA GLU A 64 4.60 -0.07 -9.38
C GLU A 64 5.36 -1.04 -8.48
N HIS A 65 5.05 -1.05 -7.17
CA HIS A 65 5.61 -2.02 -6.25
C HIS A 65 5.27 -3.45 -6.65
N VAL A 66 4.00 -3.75 -6.96
CA VAL A 66 3.59 -5.10 -7.38
C VAL A 66 4.30 -5.51 -8.66
N LYS A 67 4.40 -4.61 -9.64
CA LYS A 67 5.15 -4.85 -10.89
C LYS A 67 6.59 -5.21 -10.62
N LYS A 68 7.30 -4.47 -9.77
CA LYS A 68 8.72 -4.76 -9.44
C LYS A 68 8.88 -5.98 -8.55
N CYS A 69 8.00 -6.18 -7.57
CA CYS A 69 8.16 -7.18 -6.54
C CYS A 69 7.65 -8.56 -6.97
N PHE A 70 6.60 -8.62 -7.79
CA PHE A 70 5.98 -9.86 -8.24
C PHE A 70 6.13 -10.09 -9.75
N SER A 71 6.65 -9.13 -10.52
CA SER A 71 6.65 -9.16 -11.99
C SER A 71 5.23 -9.29 -12.58
N ILE A 72 4.23 -8.72 -11.89
CA ILE A 72 2.81 -8.74 -12.28
C ILE A 72 2.34 -7.31 -12.54
N GLU A 73 1.69 -7.07 -13.67
CA GLU A 73 1.00 -5.82 -13.94
C GLU A 73 -0.45 -5.88 -13.44
N VAL A 74 -0.89 -4.85 -12.69
CA VAL A 74 -2.22 -4.81 -12.07
C VAL A 74 -2.93 -3.51 -12.45
N LEU A 75 -4.16 -3.64 -12.96
CA LEU A 75 -4.98 -2.54 -13.49
C LEU A 75 -5.84 -1.80 -12.46
#